data_AF-A0A366SPK0-F1
#
_entry.id   AF-A0A366SPK0-F1
#
_cell.length_a   1.000
_cell.length_b   1.000
_cell.length_c   1.000
_cell.angle_alpha   90.00
_cell.angle_beta   90.00
_cell.angle_gamma   90.00
#
_symmetry.space_group_name_H-M   'P 1'
#
loop_
_entity.id
_entity.type
_entity.pdbx_description
1 polymer ?
#
loop_
_entity_poly.entity_id
_entity_poly.type
_entity_poly.pdbx_seq_one_letter_code
_entity_poly.pdbx_strand_id
1 'polypeptide(L)' 'MTTRDEELQKEVQRIVDKYDQSVYKLSQYATAKEFKTVMKYVADFANRRQREIAGLEPTETK' A
#
# COMPACT_ATOMS: atom_id res chain seq x y z
N MET A 1 -10.26 10.95 3.65
CA MET A 1 -9.94 9.51 3.62
C MET A 1 -11.23 8.76 3.40
N THR A 2 -11.31 7.87 2.40
CA THR A 2 -12.57 7.13 2.14
C THR A 2 -12.59 5.84 2.97
N THR A 3 -13.78 5.33 3.32
CA THR A 3 -13.95 4.04 4.04
C THR A 3 -13.17 2.89 3.37
N ARG A 4 -13.06 2.94 2.05
CA ARG A 4 -12.34 1.96 1.24
C ARG A 4 -10.82 1.98 1.47
N ASP A 5 -10.24 3.16 1.69
CA ASP A 5 -8.81 3.29 1.93
C ASP A 5 -8.42 2.73 3.31
N GLU A 6 -9.28 2.94 4.31
CA GLU A 6 -9.10 2.40 5.66
C GLU A 6 -9.22 0.87 5.68
N GLU A 7 -10.18 0.31 4.93
CA GLU A 7 -10.31 -1.14 4.77
C GLU A 7 -9.10 -1.76 4.08
N LEU A 8 -8.60 -1.12 3.02
CA LEU A 8 -7.40 -1.57 2.31
C LEU A 8 -6.17 -1.51 3.22
N GLN A 9 -6.01 -0.44 4.01
CA GLN A 9 -4.91 -0.33 4.96
C GLN A 9 -4.96 -1.42 6.03
N LYS A 10 -6.16 -1.72 6.56
CA LYS A 10 -6.35 -2.84 7.50
C LYS A 10 -6.04 -4.19 6.86
N GLU A 11 -6.44 -4.39 5.60
CA GLU A 11 -6.11 -5.62 4.86
C GLU A 11 -4.61 -5.78 4.66
N VAL A 12 -3.93 -4.72 4.21
CA VAL A 12 -2.46 -4.70 4.06
C VAL A 12 -1.79 -4.98 5.40
N GLN A 13 -2.23 -4.35 6.49
CA GLN A 13 -1.67 -4.59 7.82
C GLN A 13 -1.81 -6.05 8.24
N ARG A 14 -2.99 -6.66 8.07
CA ARG A 14 -3.19 -8.10 8.35
C ARG A 14 -2.27 -9.00 7.53
N ILE A 15 -2.06 -8.70 6.25
CA ILE A 15 -1.16 -9.47 5.40
C ILE A 15 0.29 -9.31 5.88
N VAL A 16 0.73 -8.09 6.16
CA VAL A 16 2.12 -7.82 6.58
C VAL A 16 2.41 -8.47 7.95
N ASP A 17 1.47 -8.42 8.89
CA ASP A 17 1.62 -9.06 10.20
C ASP A 17 1.64 -10.59 10.10
N LYS A 18 0.86 -11.19 9.19
CA LYS A 18 0.91 -12.64 8.91
C LYS A 18 2.30 -13.13 8.49
N TYR A 19 3.11 -12.28 7.87
CA TYR A 19 4.47 -12.59 7.42
C TYR A 19 5.56 -11.95 8.28
N ASP A 20 5.26 -11.64 9.54
CA ASP A 20 6.17 -11.05 10.53
C ASP A 20 6.83 -9.76 10.05
N GLN A 21 6.09 -8.98 9.25
CA GLN A 21 6.56 -7.73 8.64
C GLN A 21 7.84 -7.91 7.80
N SER A 22 8.16 -9.14 7.40
CA SER A 22 9.36 -9.49 6.65
C SER A 22 9.08 -9.52 5.16
N VAL A 23 9.76 -8.64 4.41
CA VAL A 23 9.69 -8.63 2.94
C VAL A 23 10.14 -9.97 2.35
N TYR A 24 11.15 -10.61 2.96
CA TYR A 24 11.59 -11.94 2.55
C TYR A 24 10.45 -12.96 2.68
N LYS A 25 9.85 -13.07 3.87
CA LYS A 25 8.74 -14.02 4.10
C LYS A 25 7.53 -13.73 3.20
N LEU A 26 7.21 -12.46 3.01
CA LEU A 26 6.16 -12.03 2.08
C LEU A 26 6.48 -12.51 0.65
N SER A 27 7.72 -12.32 0.17
CA SER A 27 8.11 -12.73 -1.19
C SER A 27 8.13 -14.25 -1.41
N GLN A 28 8.48 -15.03 -0.38
CA GLN A 28 8.67 -16.48 -0.49
C GLN A 28 7.40 -17.27 -0.20
N TYR A 29 6.56 -16.79 0.72
CA TYR A 29 5.46 -17.57 1.29
C TYR A 29 4.08 -16.95 1.10
N ALA A 30 3.98 -15.72 0.57
CA ALA A 30 2.67 -15.13 0.27
C ALA A 30 2.07 -15.68 -1.01
N THR A 31 0.73 -15.71 -1.04
CA THR A 31 0.04 -15.95 -2.31
C THR A 31 0.31 -14.78 -3.26
N ALA A 32 0.26 -15.04 -4.58
CA ALA A 32 0.41 -14.00 -5.59
C ALA A 32 -0.57 -12.83 -5.39
N LYS A 33 -1.78 -13.11 -4.87
CA LYS A 33 -2.78 -12.09 -4.54
C LYS A 33 -2.32 -11.21 -3.38
N GLU A 34 -1.91 -11.80 -2.26
CA GLU A 34 -1.43 -11.06 -1.08
C GLU A 34 -0.20 -10.22 -1.41
N PHE A 35 0.78 -10.81 -2.10
CA PHE A 35 1.99 -10.11 -2.54
C PHE A 35 1.65 -8.91 -3.43
N LYS A 36 0.78 -9.11 -4.44
CA LYS A 36 0.34 -8.04 -5.34
C LYS A 36 -0.39 -6.93 -4.59
N THR A 37 -1.25 -7.27 -3.62
CA THR A 37 -1.98 -6.29 -2.81
C THR A 37 -1.01 -5.40 -2.04
N VAL A 38 -0.03 -5.97 -1.34
CA VAL A 38 0.96 -5.20 -0.57
C VAL A 38 1.84 -4.36 -1.49
N MET A 39 2.38 -4.94 -2.58
CA MET A 39 3.24 -4.21 -3.51
C MET A 39 2.52 -3.05 -4.21
N LYS A 40 1.24 -3.24 -4.58
CA LYS A 40 0.43 -2.17 -5.14
C LYS A 40 0.23 -1.04 -4.12
N TYR A 41 -0.09 -1.36 -2.87
CA TYR A 41 -0.26 -0.36 -1.82
C TYR A 41 1.02 0.47 -1.63
N VAL A 42 2.19 -0.19 -1.58
CA VAL A 42 3.50 0.48 -1.48
C VAL A 42 3.75 1.39 -2.68
N ALA A 43 3.51 0.90 -3.91
CA ALA A 43 3.68 1.70 -5.12
C ALA A 43 2.75 2.92 -5.14
N ASP A 44 1.48 2.75 -4.78
CA ASP A 44 0.50 3.85 -4.74
C ASP A 44 0.88 4.89 -3.66
N PHE A 45 1.37 4.43 -2.50
CA PHE A 45 1.88 5.33 -1.46
C PHE A 45 3.12 6.09 -1.92
N ALA A 46 4.08 5.42 -2.55
CA ALA A 46 5.28 6.04 -3.10
C ALA A 46 4.93 7.08 -4.19
N ASN A 47 4.00 6.76 -5.07
CA ASN A 47 3.52 7.67 -6.11
C ASN A 47 2.88 8.93 -5.53
N ARG A 48 2.04 8.79 -4.49
CA ARG A 48 1.48 9.95 -3.76
C ARG A 48 2.60 10.81 -3.18
N ARG A 49 3.53 10.20 -2.45
CA ARG A 49 4.64 10.92 -1.82
C ARG A 49 5.57 11.61 -2.83
N GLN A 50 5.81 10.99 -3.98
CA GLN A 50 6.58 11.60 -5.07
C GLN A 50 5.86 12.80 -5.68
N ARG A 51 4.54 12.74 -5.85
CA ARG A 51 3.73 13.88 -6.32
C ARG A 51 3.75 15.05 -5.33
N GLU A 52 3.64 14.75 -4.03
CA GLU A 52 3.79 15.75 -2.96
C GLU A 52 5.15 16.46 -3.06
N ILE A 53 6.25 15.69 -3.16
CA ILE A 53 7.61 16.24 -3.27
C ILE A 53 7.79 17.05 -4.55
N ALA A 54 7.20 16.61 -5.66
CA ALA A 54 7.29 17.30 -6.94
C ALA A 54 6.38 18.55 -7.03
N GLY A 55 5.60 18.86 -5.99
CA GLY A 55 4.61 19.94 -6.03
C GLY A 55 3.48 19.70 -7.02
N LEU A 56 3.21 18.43 -7.35
CA LEU A 56 2.18 17.97 -8.28
C LEU A 56 0.90 17.50 -7.56
N GLU A 57 0.73 17.87 -6.29
CA GLU A 57 -0.54 17.66 -5.58
C GLU A 57 -1.67 18.23 -6.44
N PRO A 58 -2.71 17.44 -6.78
CA PRO A 58 -3.87 18.00 -7.42
C PRO A 58 -4.47 19.01 -6.44
N THR A 59 -4.38 20.31 -6.76
CA THR A 59 -5.27 21.32 -6.18
C THR A 59 -6.65 20.72 -6.15
N GLU A 60 -7.25 20.70 -4.96
CA GLU A 60 -8.63 20.34 -4.70
C GLU A 60 -9.50 20.63 -5.93
N THR A 61 -10.14 19.60 -6.47
CA THR A 61 -11.35 19.80 -7.26
C THR A 61 -12.34 20.54 -6.37
N LYS A 62 -12.46 21.86 -6.61
CA LYS A 62 -13.61 22.67 -6.26
C LYS A 62 -14.89 22.07 -6.85
#